data_AF-A0A4U8YHG1-F1
#
_entry.id   AF-A0A4U8YHG1-F1
#
_cell.length_a   1.000
_cell.length_b   1.000
_cell.length_c   1.000
_cell.angle_alpha   90.00
_cell.angle_beta   90.00
_cell.angle_gamma   90.00
#
_symmetry.space_group_name_H-M   'P 1'
#
loop_
_entity.id
_entity.type
_entity.pdbx_description
1 polymer ?
#
loop_
_entity_poly.entity_id
_entity_poly.type
_entity_poly.pdbx_seq_one_letter_code
_entity_poly.pdbx_strand_id
1 'polypeptide(L)'
;MKPVCTKKLWTVFHEMKQTNEDVGSMCCDSFATACYLHLKAECKEERVAARKLIQQVLDVMGWENRRTFFNRLFDSLPGNEVVYAEAIPKHSEFRRLFAGENSSERM
;
A
#
# COMPACT_ATOMS: atom_id res chain seq x y z
N MET A 1 12.57 8.68 4.30
CA MET A 1 12.26 8.61 5.75
C MET A 1 12.19 7.16 6.18
N LYS A 2 12.39 6.82 7.46
CA LYS A 2 12.13 5.46 7.95
C LYS A 2 10.64 5.12 7.81
N PRO A 3 10.28 3.87 7.50
CA PRO A 3 8.89 3.49 7.39
C PRO A 3 8.20 3.57 8.75
N VAL A 4 6.88 3.81 8.74
CA VAL A 4 6.04 3.63 9.92
C VAL A 4 6.01 2.15 10.32
N CYS A 5 5.61 1.87 11.56
CA CYS A 5 5.51 0.50 12.06
C CYS A 5 4.52 -0.33 11.23
N THR A 6 5.05 -1.31 10.48
CA THR A 6 4.27 -2.20 9.60
C THR A 6 3.29 -3.08 10.37
N LYS A 7 3.62 -3.48 11.61
CA LYS A 7 2.68 -4.18 12.50
C LYS A 7 1.46 -3.32 12.80
N LYS A 8 1.67 -2.04 13.13
CA LYS A 8 0.58 -1.09 13.40
C LYS A 8 -0.24 -0.81 12.13
N LEU A 9 0.44 -0.72 10.98
CA LEU A 9 -0.23 -0.60 9.70
C LEU A 9 -1.15 -1.80 9.46
N TRP A 10 -0.65 -3.02 9.62
CA TRP A 10 -1.47 -4.22 9.47
C TRP A 10 -2.64 -4.26 10.45
N THR A 11 -2.45 -3.90 11.72
CA THR A 11 -3.54 -3.83 12.71
C THR A 11 -4.72 -2.99 12.21
N VAL A 12 -4.45 -1.83 11.60
CA VAL A 12 -5.47 -0.94 11.02
C VAL A 12 -6.27 -1.64 9.91
N PHE A 13 -5.59 -2.32 8.99
CA PHE A 13 -6.25 -3.04 7.89
C PHE A 13 -7.01 -4.28 8.39
N HIS A 14 -6.44 -4.98 9.37
CA HIS A 14 -7.06 -6.14 9.98
C HIS A 14 -8.36 -5.78 10.71
N GLU A 15 -8.37 -4.70 11.48
CA GLU A 15 -9.59 -4.18 12.12
C GLU A 15 -10.68 -3.88 11.09
N MET A 16 -10.31 -3.29 9.95
CA MET A 16 -11.26 -3.02 8.87
C MET A 16 -11.83 -4.31 8.30
N LYS A 17 -10.97 -5.30 8.05
CA LYS A 17 -11.37 -6.63 7.55
C LYS A 17 -12.28 -7.37 8.54
N GLN A 18 -12.06 -7.24 9.84
CA GLN A 18 -12.95 -7.80 10.87
C GLN A 18 -14.32 -7.10 10.93
N THR A 19 -14.36 -5.81 10.58
CA THR A 19 -15.61 -5.02 10.58
C THR A 19 -16.44 -5.29 9.33
N ASN A 20 -15.79 -5.36 8.17
CA ASN A 20 -16.40 -5.65 6.89
C ASN A 20 -15.36 -6.34 6.00
N GLU A 21 -15.51 -7.65 5.81
CA GLU A 21 -14.50 -8.47 5.14
C GLU A 21 -14.26 -8.06 3.69
N ASP A 22 -15.33 -7.76 2.95
CA ASP A 22 -15.27 -7.37 1.54
C ASP A 22 -14.53 -6.04 1.39
N VAL A 23 -14.95 -5.03 2.17
CA VAL A 23 -14.33 -3.70 2.12
C VAL A 23 -12.89 -3.77 2.62
N GLY A 24 -12.62 -4.53 3.68
CA GLY A 24 -11.27 -4.70 4.22
C GLY A 24 -10.33 -5.38 3.23
N SER A 25 -10.79 -6.42 2.53
CA SER A 25 -10.01 -7.10 1.50
C SER A 25 -9.74 -6.18 0.30
N MET A 26 -10.76 -5.46 -0.18
CA MET A 26 -10.59 -4.43 -1.22
C MET A 26 -9.59 -3.33 -0.81
N CYS A 27 -9.65 -2.87 0.44
CA CYS A 27 -8.70 -1.88 0.95
C CYS A 27 -7.27 -2.44 0.94
N CYS A 28 -7.08 -3.68 1.38
CA CYS A 28 -5.77 -4.34 1.37
C CYS A 28 -5.17 -4.35 -0.05
N ASP A 29 -5.93 -4.83 -1.03
CA ASP A 29 -5.50 -4.93 -2.43
C ASP A 29 -5.29 -3.57 -3.08
N SER A 30 -6.18 -2.61 -2.80
CA SER A 30 -6.07 -1.25 -3.35
C SER A 30 -4.84 -0.52 -2.82
N PHE A 31 -4.59 -0.60 -1.50
CA PHE A 31 -3.40 0.00 -0.89
C PHE A 31 -2.12 -0.64 -1.42
N ALA A 32 -2.11 -1.97 -1.45
CA ALA A 32 -1.05 -2.77 -2.02
C ALA A 32 -0.68 -2.35 -3.45
N THR A 33 -1.70 -2.22 -4.30
CA THR A 33 -1.57 -1.83 -5.70
C THR A 33 -1.06 -0.41 -5.81
N ALA A 34 -1.64 0.52 -5.03
CA ALA A 34 -1.24 1.91 -5.04
C ALA A 34 0.22 2.13 -4.61
N CYS A 35 0.72 1.36 -3.64
CA CYS A 35 2.13 1.39 -3.27
C CYS A 35 3.02 0.98 -4.46
N TYR A 36 2.65 -0.07 -5.20
CA TYR A 36 3.42 -0.49 -6.36
C TYR A 36 3.30 0.46 -7.55
N LEU A 37 2.13 1.06 -7.78
CA LEU A 37 1.96 2.13 -8.77
C LEU A 37 2.85 3.33 -8.42
N HIS A 38 2.94 3.70 -7.14
CA HIS A 38 3.84 4.75 -6.70
C HIS A 38 5.32 4.42 -6.97
N LEU A 39 5.72 3.18 -6.73
CA LEU A 39 7.07 2.68 -7.01
C LEU A 39 7.42 2.73 -8.49
N LYS A 40 6.47 2.37 -9.36
CA LYS A 40 6.66 2.29 -10.81
C LYS A 40 6.43 3.61 -11.54
N ALA A 41 5.91 4.63 -10.86
CA ALA A 41 5.62 5.92 -11.46
C ALA A 41 6.88 6.56 -12.08
N GLU A 42 6.85 6.77 -13.40
CA GLU A 42 7.93 7.36 -14.19
C GLU A 42 7.81 8.88 -14.23
N CYS A 43 6.60 9.41 -14.05
CA CYS A 43 6.33 10.84 -13.98
C CYS A 43 5.69 11.28 -12.66
N LYS A 44 5.63 12.61 -12.47
CA LYS A 44 5.07 13.21 -11.25
C LYS A 44 3.57 12.96 -11.15
N GLU A 45 2.87 13.00 -12.27
CA GLU A 45 1.42 12.86 -12.38
C GLU A 45 0.97 11.46 -11.96
N GLU A 46 1.67 10.41 -12.42
CA GLU A 46 1.45 9.02 -12.00
C GLU A 46 1.68 8.85 -10.49
N ARG A 47 2.76 9.45 -9.98
CA ARG A 47 3.06 9.41 -8.54
C ARG A 47 1.95 10.07 -7.72
N VAL A 48 1.42 11.20 -8.20
CA VAL A 48 0.29 11.89 -7.57
C VAL A 48 -0.98 11.03 -7.64
N ALA A 49 -1.26 10.38 -8.76
CA ALA A 49 -2.41 9.48 -8.90
C ALA A 49 -2.32 8.30 -7.92
N ALA A 50 -1.16 7.66 -7.79
CA ALA A 50 -0.93 6.61 -6.83
C ALA A 50 -1.14 7.09 -5.38
N ARG A 51 -0.64 8.29 -5.03
CA ARG A 51 -0.89 8.89 -3.70
C ARG A 51 -2.37 9.17 -3.45
N LYS A 52 -3.13 9.61 -4.45
CA LYS A 52 -4.58 9.81 -4.33
C LYS A 52 -5.31 8.50 -4.04
N LEU A 53 -4.91 7.40 -4.69
CA LEU A 53 -5.50 6.09 -4.43
C LEU A 53 -5.20 5.60 -3.00
N ILE A 54 -3.97 5.82 -2.49
CA ILE A 54 -3.65 5.56 -1.09
C ILE A 54 -4.55 6.39 -0.18
N GLN A 55 -4.75 7.68 -0.47
CA GLN A 55 -5.54 8.57 0.36
C GLN A 55 -6.99 8.06 0.47
N GLN A 56 -7.59 7.70 -0.65
CA GLN A 56 -8.95 7.16 -0.69
C GLN A 56 -9.09 5.90 0.18
N VAL A 57 -8.11 5.01 0.13
CA VAL A 57 -8.10 3.81 0.97
C VAL A 57 -8.02 4.17 2.46
N LEU A 58 -7.19 5.14 2.82
CA LEU A 58 -7.04 5.60 4.20
C LEU A 58 -8.28 6.37 4.70
N ASP A 59 -8.98 7.09 3.82
CA ASP A 59 -10.26 7.75 4.12
C ASP A 59 -11.33 6.71 4.48
N VAL A 60 -11.44 5.64 3.70
CA VAL A 60 -12.33 4.50 3.99
C VAL A 60 -11.99 3.84 5.32
N MET A 61 -10.71 3.81 5.72
CA MET A 61 -10.25 3.27 7.01
C MET A 61 -10.39 4.23 8.21
N GLY A 62 -11.05 5.38 8.03
CA GLY A 62 -11.30 6.34 9.11
C GLY A 62 -10.13 7.29 9.34
N TRP A 63 -9.74 8.03 8.28
CA TRP A 63 -8.64 8.99 8.28
C TRP A 63 -8.61 9.93 9.50
N GLU A 64 -9.77 10.50 9.86
CA GLU A 64 -9.86 11.53 10.90
C GLU A 64 -9.29 11.06 12.25
N ASN A 65 -9.53 9.79 12.61
CA ASN A 65 -9.07 9.23 13.89
C ASN A 65 -7.58 8.84 13.87
N ARG A 66 -6.95 8.80 12.68
CA ARG A 66 -5.60 8.23 12.45
C ARG A 66 -4.68 9.18 11.68
N ARG A 67 -5.09 10.44 11.50
CA ARG A 67 -4.45 11.45 10.63
C ARG A 67 -2.95 11.58 10.81
N THR A 68 -2.44 11.66 12.05
CA THR A 68 -1.00 11.77 12.31
C THR A 68 -0.22 10.53 11.84
N PHE A 69 -0.79 9.34 12.03
CA PHE A 69 -0.15 8.09 11.60
C PHE A 69 -0.16 8.00 10.07
N PHE A 70 -1.28 8.32 9.43
CA PHE A 70 -1.42 8.28 7.98
C PHE A 70 -0.61 9.35 7.26
N ASN A 71 -0.50 10.56 7.80
CA ASN A 71 0.42 11.58 7.28
C ASN A 71 1.87 11.07 7.30
N ARG A 72 2.32 10.48 8.42
CA ARG A 72 3.67 9.90 8.50
C ARG A 72 3.87 8.76 7.51
N LEU A 73 2.85 7.94 7.27
CA LEU A 73 2.89 6.90 6.24
C LEU A 73 3.09 7.52 4.86
N PHE A 74 2.35 8.59 4.53
CA PHE A 74 2.48 9.30 3.26
C PHE A 74 3.82 9.96 3.04
N ASP A 75 4.38 10.58 4.08
CA ASP A 75 5.67 11.28 4.02
C ASP A 75 6.84 10.29 3.88
N SER A 76 6.66 9.09 4.42
CA SER A 76 7.63 8.00 4.31
C SER A 76 7.38 7.06 3.15
N LEU A 77 6.36 7.29 2.31
CA LEU A 77 6.04 6.44 1.17
C LEU A 77 7.20 6.31 0.17
N PRO A 78 7.88 7.41 -0.27
CA PRO A 78 8.97 7.30 -1.23
C PRO A 78 10.14 6.47 -0.68
N GLY A 79 10.48 5.39 -1.38
CA GLY A 79 11.55 4.45 -1.01
C GLY A 79 11.14 3.36 -0.02
N ASN A 80 9.89 3.32 0.44
CA ASN A 80 9.35 2.27 1.32
C ASN A 80 8.14 1.56 0.72
N GLU A 81 7.87 1.74 -0.57
CA GLU A 81 6.68 1.24 -1.25
C GLU A 81 6.54 -0.27 -1.13
N VAL A 82 7.64 -1.01 -1.36
CA VAL A 82 7.66 -2.48 -1.26
C VAL A 82 7.40 -2.92 0.18
N VAL A 83 8.00 -2.23 1.16
CA VAL A 83 7.81 -2.55 2.59
C VAL A 83 6.33 -2.39 2.98
N TYR A 84 5.68 -1.32 2.53
CA TYR A 84 4.27 -1.09 2.81
C TYR A 84 3.34 -2.00 2.05
N ALA A 85 3.66 -2.25 0.79
CA ALA A 85 3.02 -3.26 -0.01
C ALA A 85 3.02 -4.59 0.76
N GLU A 86 4.18 -5.15 1.06
CA GLU A 86 4.29 -6.49 1.66
C GLU A 86 3.85 -6.57 3.12
N ALA A 87 3.75 -5.45 3.83
CA ALA A 87 3.23 -5.40 5.19
C ALA A 87 1.76 -5.82 5.31
N ILE A 88 0.99 -5.66 4.23
CA ILE A 88 -0.39 -6.15 4.16
C ILE A 88 -0.35 -7.55 3.54
N PRO A 89 -0.81 -8.61 4.23
CA PRO A 89 -0.91 -9.94 3.66
C PRO A 89 -1.80 -9.91 2.43
N LYS A 90 -1.17 -10.00 1.25
CA LYS A 90 -1.85 -9.97 -0.04
C LYS A 90 -1.92 -11.36 -0.66
N HIS A 91 -2.85 -11.46 -1.60
CA HIS A 91 -2.77 -12.30 -2.79
C HIS A 91 -1.35 -12.22 -3.41
N SER A 92 -0.67 -13.37 -3.49
CA SER A 92 0.70 -13.54 -4.03
C SER A 92 0.90 -12.95 -5.44
N GLU A 93 -0.19 -12.74 -6.16
CA GLU A 93 -0.31 -12.22 -7.52
C GLU A 93 0.34 -10.84 -7.68
N PHE A 94 0.15 -9.93 -6.73
CA PHE A 94 0.72 -8.58 -6.84
C PHE A 94 2.24 -8.59 -6.73
N ARG A 95 2.82 -9.46 -5.91
CA ARG A 95 4.29 -9.55 -5.85
C ARG A 95 4.84 -9.97 -7.22
N ARG A 96 4.18 -10.90 -7.91
CA ARG A 96 4.61 -11.35 -9.25
C ARG A 96 4.54 -10.24 -10.29
N LEU A 97 3.49 -9.42 -10.28
CA LEU A 97 3.34 -8.30 -11.21
C LEU A 97 4.44 -7.24 -11.07
N PHE A 98 5.02 -7.09 -9.88
CA PHE A 98 5.95 -6.00 -9.57
C PHE A 98 7.38 -6.44 -9.19
N ALA A 99 7.64 -7.75 -9.02
CA ALA A 99 8.95 -8.33 -8.69
C ALA A 99 9.99 -8.18 -9.82
N GLY A 100 9.58 -7.69 -11.00
CA GLY A 100 10.44 -7.63 -12.18
C GLY A 100 10.59 -9.00 -12.81
N GLU A 101 10.57 -9.03 -14.13
CA GLU A 101 11.05 -10.16 -14.92
C GLU A 101 12.52 -10.40 -14.58
N ASN A 102 12.78 -11.28 -13.61
CA ASN A 102 14.05 -11.99 -13.48
C ASN A 102 13.82 -13.50 -13.71
N SER A 103 12.98 -13.81 -14.70
CA SER A 103 12.74 -15.17 -15.17
C SER A 103 12.68 -15.26 -16.70
N SER A 104 13.45 -14.42 -17.38
CA SER A 104 13.87 -14.66 -18.76
C SER A 104 15.39 -14.58 -18.81
N GLU A 105 16.05 -15.70 -18.50
CA GLU A 105 17.40 -16.12 -18.93
C GLU A 105 17.94 -17.14 -17.92
N ARG A 106 17.64 -18.41 -18.14
CA ARG A 106 18.52 -19.58 -17.90
C ARG A 106 17.74 -20.85 -18.26
N MET A 107 17.58 -21.08 -19.56
CA MET A 107 17.72 -22.38 -20.21
C MET A 107 18.02 -22.13 -21.69
#